data_AF-A0ABD2GLY0-F1
#
_entry.id   AF-A0ABD2GLY0-F1
#
_cell.length_a   1.000
_cell.length_b   1.000
_cell.length_c   1.000
_cell.angle_alpha   90.00
_cell.angle_beta   90.00
_cell.angle_gamma   90.00
#
_symmetry.space_group_name_H-M   'P 1'
#
loop_
_entity.id
_entity.type
_entity.pdbx_description
1 polymer ?
#
loop_
_entity_poly.entity_id
_entity_poly.type
_entity_poly.pdbx_seq_one_letter_code
_entity_poly.pdbx_strand_id
1 'polypeptide(L)'
;MKEGLAVLGVLNTLQTEAGLLEQVFCGGAPTLSAATLLSIFTVDYSPRGSSRRALEEVAVGNWRDWLILVEDGDAVVQEEGGDSMQVSLEDVLIFASGASAIPAFGFEGTPTVTFLHDNLCGARRLFPEANTCAISIKLPLGHAFDEFCRYMTSGIIQSPTFGRI
;
A
#
# COMPACT_ATOMS: atom_id res chain seq x y z
N MET A 1 35.30 20.96 -14.12
CA MET A 1 34.92 20.47 -12.78
C MET A 1 34.68 18.97 -12.90
N LYS A 2 35.76 18.18 -12.85
CA LYS A 2 35.80 16.73 -13.11
C LYS A 2 36.49 15.95 -11.96
N GLU A 3 36.56 16.51 -10.76
CA GLU A 3 37.45 16.01 -9.69
C GLU A 3 36.72 15.75 -8.35
N GLY A 4 35.43 15.37 -8.38
CA GLY A 4 34.64 15.08 -7.17
C GLY A 4 34.39 13.60 -6.84
N LEU A 5 34.85 12.66 -7.68
CA LEU A 5 34.44 11.23 -7.62
C LEU A 5 35.57 10.25 -7.23
N ALA A 6 36.70 10.75 -6.72
CA ALA A 6 37.89 9.92 -6.51
C ALA A 6 38.18 9.50 -5.04
N VAL A 7 37.29 9.73 -4.07
CA VAL A 7 37.66 9.61 -2.64
C VAL A 7 37.07 8.41 -1.89
N LEU A 8 36.14 7.65 -2.46
CA LEU A 8 35.69 6.41 -1.84
C LEU A 8 35.82 5.30 -2.86
N GLY A 9 36.50 4.21 -2.51
CA GLY A 9 36.81 3.05 -3.36
C GLY A 9 35.58 2.27 -3.85
N VAL A 10 34.64 2.96 -4.49
CA VAL A 10 33.44 2.47 -5.17
C VAL A 10 33.75 2.16 -6.65
N LEU A 11 34.94 2.54 -7.13
CA LEU A 11 35.32 2.44 -8.54
C LEU A 11 35.89 1.07 -8.96
N ASN A 12 35.71 0.01 -8.16
CA ASN A 12 36.09 -1.35 -8.57
C ASN A 12 34.96 -2.39 -8.43
N THR A 13 33.80 -2.02 -7.90
CA THR A 13 32.60 -2.88 -7.86
C THR A 13 31.58 -2.53 -8.95
N LEU A 14 31.67 -1.32 -9.53
CA LEU A 14 30.73 -0.83 -10.56
C LEU A 14 30.87 -1.51 -11.94
N GLN A 15 31.97 -2.23 -12.22
CA GLN A 15 32.11 -2.96 -13.49
C GLN A 15 31.36 -4.29 -13.52
N THR A 16 30.92 -4.80 -12.37
CA THR A 16 30.22 -6.09 -12.27
C THR A 16 28.70 -5.96 -12.42
N GLU A 17 28.16 -4.75 -12.35
CA GLU A 17 26.71 -4.50 -12.24
C GLU A 17 26.21 -3.37 -13.18
N ALA A 18 26.85 -3.20 -14.33
CA ALA A 18 26.46 -2.16 -15.30
C ALA A 18 25.00 -2.29 -15.79
N GLY A 19 24.44 -3.51 -15.84
CA GLY A 19 23.04 -3.73 -16.21
C GLY A 19 22.01 -3.30 -15.16
N LEU A 20 22.40 -3.23 -13.87
CA LEU A 20 21.51 -2.78 -12.78
C LEU A 20 21.40 -1.25 -12.76
N LEU A 21 22.48 -0.55 -13.10
CA LEU A 21 22.46 0.90 -13.26
C LEU A 21 21.57 1.33 -14.43
N GLU A 22 21.51 0.56 -15.52
CA GLU A 22 20.64 0.91 -16.66
C GLU A 22 19.15 0.83 -16.31
N GLN A 23 18.73 -0.11 -15.44
CA GLN A 23 17.36 -0.13 -14.92
C GLN A 23 17.07 1.00 -13.92
N VAL A 24 18.06 1.40 -13.12
CA VAL A 24 17.92 2.51 -12.16
C VAL A 24 17.95 3.88 -12.86
N PHE A 25 18.66 4.02 -13.98
CA PHE A 25 18.89 5.31 -14.66
C PHE A 25 18.16 5.48 -16.00
N CYS A 26 17.75 4.41 -16.69
CA CYS A 26 17.23 4.50 -18.07
C CYS A 26 15.87 3.82 -18.30
N GLY A 27 15.37 3.00 -17.37
CA GLY A 27 14.02 2.46 -17.39
C GLY A 27 13.19 3.15 -16.32
N GLY A 28 12.39 4.16 -16.67
CA GLY A 28 11.48 4.80 -15.71
C GLY A 28 10.75 3.75 -14.88
N ALA A 29 10.62 3.98 -13.58
CA ALA A 29 10.03 3.01 -12.66
C ALA A 29 8.70 2.49 -13.24
N PRO A 30 8.47 1.16 -13.27
CA PRO A 30 7.22 0.62 -13.78
C PRO A 30 6.06 1.31 -13.08
N THR A 31 5.08 1.77 -13.86
CA THR A 31 3.88 2.42 -13.33
C THR A 31 3.22 1.48 -12.33
N LEU A 32 3.05 1.95 -11.11
CA LEU A 32 2.41 1.19 -10.05
C LEU A 32 0.98 0.82 -10.50
N SER A 33 0.67 -0.48 -10.47
CA SER A 33 -0.64 -1.00 -10.85
C SER A 33 -1.31 -1.75 -9.70
N ALA A 34 -2.63 -1.89 -9.76
CA ALA A 34 -3.40 -2.68 -8.80
C ALA A 34 -2.87 -4.11 -8.74
N ALA A 35 -2.59 -4.71 -9.90
CA ALA A 35 -2.00 -6.05 -9.99
C ALA A 35 -0.63 -6.12 -9.30
N THR A 36 0.22 -5.10 -9.48
CA THR A 36 1.54 -5.05 -8.84
C THR A 36 1.39 -4.96 -7.32
N LEU A 37 0.54 -4.05 -6.80
CA LEU A 37 0.26 -3.96 -5.37
C LEU A 37 -0.28 -5.29 -4.82
N LEU A 38 -1.25 -5.90 -5.49
CA LEU A 38 -1.79 -7.19 -5.07
C LEU A 38 -0.72 -8.30 -5.02
N SER A 39 0.26 -8.27 -5.92
CA SER A 39 1.31 -9.28 -5.98
C SER A 39 2.36 -9.18 -4.86
N ILE A 40 2.64 -7.96 -4.37
CA ILE A 40 3.65 -7.77 -3.33
C ILE A 40 3.12 -8.08 -1.92
N PHE A 41 1.80 -8.00 -1.73
CA PHE A 41 1.15 -8.24 -0.46
C PHE A 41 0.73 -9.71 -0.30
N THR A 42 1.16 -10.32 0.81
CA THR A 42 0.68 -11.64 1.23
C THR A 42 -0.45 -11.49 2.24
N VAL A 43 -1.56 -12.20 2.06
CA VAL A 43 -2.68 -12.15 3.00
C VAL A 43 -2.50 -13.17 4.12
N ASP A 44 -2.48 -12.69 5.37
CA ASP A 44 -2.42 -13.52 6.58
C ASP A 44 -3.82 -13.80 7.12
N TYR A 45 -4.38 -14.92 6.69
CA TYR A 45 -5.74 -15.33 7.06
C TYR A 45 -5.79 -16.17 8.33
N SER A 46 -6.92 -16.08 9.02
CA SER A 46 -7.32 -17.06 10.02
C SER A 46 -7.45 -18.48 9.43
N PRO A 47 -7.40 -19.53 10.28
CA PRO A 47 -7.61 -20.90 9.85
C PRO A 47 -8.91 -21.10 9.06
N ARG A 48 -8.83 -21.94 8.03
CA ARG A 48 -9.97 -22.32 7.19
C ARG A 48 -11.10 -22.92 8.04
N GLY A 49 -12.34 -22.54 7.73
CA GLY A 49 -13.54 -23.00 8.45
C GLY A 49 -13.88 -22.22 9.71
N SER A 50 -13.06 -21.25 10.12
CA SER A 50 -13.45 -20.32 11.19
C SER A 50 -14.48 -19.30 10.71
N SER A 51 -15.30 -18.77 11.63
CA SER A 51 -16.21 -17.65 11.33
C SER A 51 -15.43 -16.40 10.89
N ARG A 52 -14.20 -16.22 11.39
CA ARG A 52 -13.28 -15.15 10.98
C ARG A 52 -12.92 -15.25 9.50
N ARG A 53 -12.57 -16.44 9.02
CA ARG A 53 -12.15 -16.67 7.63
C ARG A 53 -13.15 -16.17 6.59
N ALA A 54 -14.46 -16.36 6.83
CA ALA A 54 -15.49 -15.90 5.91
C ALA A 54 -15.53 -14.37 5.78
N LEU A 55 -15.37 -13.64 6.89
CA LEU A 55 -15.32 -12.17 6.88
C LEU A 55 -14.05 -11.65 6.23
N GLU A 56 -12.92 -12.34 6.46
CA GLU A 56 -11.63 -12.01 5.87
C GLU A 56 -11.65 -12.17 4.34
N GLU A 57 -12.24 -13.24 3.82
CA GLU A 57 -12.36 -13.46 2.37
C GLU A 57 -13.20 -12.37 1.69
N VAL A 58 -14.30 -11.94 2.32
CA VAL A 58 -15.09 -10.80 1.83
C VAL A 58 -14.27 -9.52 1.84
N ALA A 59 -13.55 -9.23 2.93
CA ALA A 59 -12.72 -8.03 3.03
C ALA A 59 -11.58 -8.02 1.98
N VAL A 60 -10.97 -9.17 1.70
CA VAL A 60 -9.94 -9.29 0.64
C VAL A 60 -10.54 -9.14 -0.76
N GLY A 61 -11.75 -9.64 -0.99
CA GLY A 61 -12.50 -9.38 -2.22
C GLY A 61 -12.70 -7.88 -2.42
N ASN A 62 -13.29 -7.21 -1.42
CA ASN A 62 -13.50 -5.77 -1.45
C ASN A 62 -12.19 -5.00 -1.63
N TRP A 63 -11.10 -5.41 -0.98
CA TRP A 63 -9.77 -4.80 -1.16
C TRP A 63 -9.26 -4.87 -2.59
N ARG A 64 -9.40 -6.03 -3.25
CA ARG A 64 -8.99 -6.21 -4.66
C ARG A 64 -9.81 -5.34 -5.59
N ASP A 65 -11.13 -5.37 -5.43
CA ASP A 65 -12.04 -4.61 -6.28
C ASP A 65 -11.85 -3.10 -6.06
N TRP A 66 -11.61 -2.66 -4.83
CA TRP A 66 -11.29 -1.28 -4.52
C TRP A 66 -9.96 -0.83 -5.12
N LEU A 67 -8.90 -1.65 -5.08
CA LEU A 67 -7.63 -1.30 -5.75
C LEU A 67 -7.79 -1.09 -7.26
N ILE A 68 -8.67 -1.85 -7.91
CA ILE A 68 -9.01 -1.65 -9.33
C ILE A 68 -9.70 -0.29 -9.52
N LEU A 69 -10.67 0.07 -8.68
CA LEU A 69 -11.28 1.41 -8.72
C LEU A 69 -10.27 2.53 -8.48
N VAL A 70 -9.27 2.31 -7.62
CA VAL A 70 -8.19 3.28 -7.38
C VAL A 70 -7.32 3.44 -8.62
N GLU A 71 -6.98 2.35 -9.30
CA GLU A 71 -6.23 2.34 -10.56
C GLU A 71 -6.99 3.06 -11.68
N ASP A 72 -8.30 2.80 -11.80
CA ASP A 72 -9.17 3.43 -12.80
C ASP A 72 -9.49 4.90 -12.49
N GLY A 73 -9.19 5.37 -11.27
CA GLY A 73 -9.49 6.73 -10.80
C GLY A 73 -10.92 6.93 -10.33
N ASP A 74 -11.70 5.86 -10.18
CA ASP A 74 -13.11 5.84 -9.81
C ASP A 74 -13.35 5.74 -8.29
N ALA A 75 -12.29 5.51 -7.49
CA ALA A 75 -12.35 5.46 -6.03
C ALA A 75 -12.52 6.86 -5.39
N VAL A 76 -13.59 7.56 -5.76
CA VAL A 76 -13.91 8.92 -5.31
C VAL A 76 -14.96 8.88 -4.21
N VAL A 77 -14.66 9.55 -3.09
CA VAL A 77 -15.57 9.71 -1.95
C VAL A 77 -15.95 11.17 -1.82
N GLN A 78 -17.23 11.46 -1.65
CA GLN A 78 -17.71 12.80 -1.33
C GLN A 78 -17.80 12.94 0.19
N GLU A 79 -17.17 13.97 0.74
CA GLU A 79 -17.36 14.32 2.15
C GLU A 79 -18.63 15.15 2.34
N GLU A 80 -19.13 15.18 3.58
CA GLU A 80 -20.33 15.95 3.95
C GLU A 80 -20.17 17.47 3.70
N GLY A 81 -18.94 17.95 3.47
CA GLY A 81 -18.62 19.33 3.08
C GLY A 81 -18.61 19.62 1.57
N GLY A 82 -18.82 18.61 0.72
CA GLY A 82 -18.84 18.75 -0.74
C GLY A 82 -17.49 18.57 -1.44
N ASP A 83 -16.39 18.41 -0.69
CA ASP A 83 -15.08 18.09 -1.24
C ASP A 83 -15.02 16.62 -1.67
N SER A 84 -14.46 16.35 -2.85
CA SER A 84 -14.21 14.99 -3.33
C SER A 84 -12.80 14.55 -2.98
N MET A 85 -12.71 13.43 -2.28
CA MET A 85 -11.48 12.75 -1.92
C MET A 85 -11.21 11.62 -2.91
N GLN A 86 -10.01 11.61 -3.48
CA GLN A 86 -9.52 10.56 -4.35
C GLN A 86 -8.18 10.09 -3.83
N VAL A 87 -7.99 8.77 -3.84
CA VAL A 87 -6.75 8.10 -3.44
C VAL A 87 -6.07 7.55 -4.69
N SER A 88 -4.74 7.54 -4.70
CA SER A 88 -3.92 6.90 -5.73
C SER A 88 -3.29 5.62 -5.21
N LEU A 89 -2.82 4.74 -6.10
CA LEU A 89 -2.08 3.55 -5.71
C LEU A 89 -0.79 3.90 -4.95
N GLU A 90 -0.18 5.05 -5.25
CA GLU A 90 0.98 5.57 -4.52
C GLU A 90 0.63 5.92 -3.08
N ASP A 91 -0.52 6.56 -2.84
CA ASP A 91 -1.01 6.84 -1.49
C ASP A 91 -1.23 5.55 -0.70
N VAL A 92 -1.73 4.49 -1.35
CA VAL A 92 -1.87 3.16 -0.73
C VAL A 92 -0.51 2.58 -0.33
N LEU A 93 0.49 2.69 -1.22
CA LEU A 93 1.84 2.21 -0.96
C LEU A 93 2.50 2.97 0.18
N ILE A 94 2.39 4.30 0.18
CA ILE A 94 2.91 5.18 1.24
C ILE A 94 2.22 4.86 2.56
N PHE A 95 0.90 4.69 2.56
CA PHE A 95 0.15 4.36 3.75
C PHE A 95 0.66 3.05 4.38
N ALA A 96 0.83 2.00 3.58
CA ALA A 96 1.23 0.69 4.09
C ALA A 96 2.73 0.58 4.42
N SER A 97 3.60 1.25 3.67
CA SER A 97 5.07 1.05 3.72
C SER A 97 5.88 2.27 4.12
N GLY A 98 5.31 3.47 4.00
CA GLY A 98 6.04 4.74 4.10
C GLY A 98 6.88 5.08 2.87
N ALA A 99 6.91 4.23 1.84
CA ALA A 99 7.64 4.46 0.60
C ALA A 99 6.70 4.88 -0.55
N SER A 100 7.17 5.78 -1.41
CA SER A 100 6.46 6.22 -2.62
C SER A 100 6.66 5.28 -3.82
N ALA A 101 7.59 4.34 -3.73
CA ALA A 101 7.85 3.36 -4.78
C ALA A 101 8.29 2.02 -4.18
N ILE A 102 8.04 0.94 -4.91
CA ILE A 102 8.55 -0.39 -4.57
C ILE A 102 10.06 -0.40 -4.84
N PRO A 103 10.92 -0.76 -3.87
CA PRO A 103 12.37 -0.79 -4.10
C PRO A 103 12.73 -1.79 -5.19
N ALA A 104 13.83 -1.56 -5.92
CA ALA A 104 14.26 -2.40 -7.04
C ALA A 104 14.47 -3.89 -6.65
N PHE A 105 14.86 -4.14 -5.40
CA PHE A 105 15.05 -5.49 -4.85
C PHE A 105 13.87 -5.96 -3.98
N GLY A 106 12.75 -5.23 -4.01
CA GLY A 106 11.61 -5.43 -3.11
C GLY A 106 11.84 -4.87 -1.71
N PHE A 107 10.85 -5.09 -0.85
CA PHE A 107 10.88 -4.61 0.54
C PHE A 107 11.71 -5.54 1.44
N GLU A 108 12.30 -4.96 2.50
CA GLU A 108 12.91 -5.73 3.58
C GLU A 108 11.80 -6.35 4.45
N GLY A 109 11.42 -7.57 4.12
CA GLY A 109 10.30 -8.28 4.75
C GLY A 109 9.16 -8.50 3.77
N THR A 110 8.16 -9.29 4.20
CA THR A 110 6.99 -9.59 3.37
C THR A 110 5.89 -8.58 3.67
N PRO A 111 5.48 -7.73 2.70
CA PRO A 111 4.31 -6.90 2.87
C PRO A 111 3.09 -7.76 3.16
N THR A 112 2.28 -7.38 4.15
CA THR A 112 1.17 -8.23 4.61
C THR A 112 -0.18 -7.51 4.67
N VAL A 113 -1.23 -8.26 4.35
CA VAL A 113 -2.61 -7.87 4.62
C VAL A 113 -3.11 -8.68 5.79
N THR A 114 -3.59 -7.99 6.82
CA THR A 114 -4.19 -8.56 8.03
C THR A 114 -5.55 -7.91 8.27
N PHE A 115 -6.20 -8.19 9.41
CA PHE A 115 -7.62 -7.88 9.60
C PHE A 115 -7.93 -7.26 10.98
N LEU A 116 -8.84 -6.29 11.00
CA LEU A 116 -9.30 -5.62 12.21
C LEU A 116 -10.41 -6.43 12.91
N HIS A 117 -10.03 -7.56 13.52
CA HIS A 117 -10.97 -8.41 14.27
C HIS A 117 -11.42 -7.81 15.60
N ASP A 118 -10.52 -7.10 16.28
CA ASP A 118 -10.76 -6.60 17.64
C ASP A 118 -11.46 -5.24 17.61
N ASN A 119 -12.41 -5.04 18.51
CA ASN A 119 -13.03 -3.73 18.75
C ASN A 119 -12.14 -2.86 19.64
N LEU A 120 -12.15 -1.54 19.42
CA LEU A 120 -11.45 -0.58 20.28
C LEU A 120 -12.49 0.14 21.15
N CYS A 121 -12.34 0.05 22.48
CA CYS A 121 -13.27 0.67 23.44
C CYS A 121 -14.76 0.27 23.21
N GLY A 122 -15.00 -0.96 22.72
CA GLY A 122 -16.34 -1.46 22.41
C GLY A 122 -16.90 -1.03 21.06
N ALA A 123 -16.20 -0.19 20.30
CA ALA A 123 -16.58 0.22 18.95
C ALA A 123 -15.84 -0.60 17.89
N ARG A 124 -16.54 -0.90 16.78
CA ARG A 124 -15.93 -1.51 15.60
C ARG A 124 -14.91 -0.53 14.99
N ARG A 125 -13.77 -1.05 14.56
CA ARG A 125 -12.74 -0.28 13.86
C ARG A 125 -13.10 -0.21 12.38
N LEU A 126 -13.43 0.99 11.94
CA LEU A 126 -14.02 1.22 10.62
C LEU A 126 -12.96 1.52 9.55
N PHE A 127 -11.90 2.23 9.93
CA PHE A 127 -10.85 2.69 9.02
C PHE A 127 -9.71 1.68 8.95
N PRO A 128 -9.02 1.57 7.80
CA PRO A 128 -7.82 0.75 7.72
C PRO A 128 -6.74 1.27 8.66
N GLU A 129 -5.84 0.39 9.03
CA GLU A 129 -4.65 0.76 9.80
C GLU A 129 -3.39 0.21 9.13
N ALA A 130 -2.30 0.95 9.26
CA ALA A 130 -1.01 0.51 8.75
C ALA A 130 0.03 0.37 9.86
N ASN A 131 0.99 -0.52 9.64
CA ASN A 131 2.26 -0.54 10.35
C ASN A 131 3.36 -0.50 9.30
N THR A 132 3.95 0.68 9.12
CA THR A 132 4.97 0.92 8.08
C THR A 132 6.24 0.15 8.34
N CYS A 133 6.65 -0.05 9.60
CA CYS A 133 7.83 -0.86 9.94
C CYS A 133 7.66 -2.33 9.55
N ALA A 134 6.45 -2.87 9.67
CA ALA A 134 6.13 -4.24 9.27
C ALA A 134 5.58 -4.34 7.84
N ILE A 135 5.40 -3.20 7.17
CA ILE A 135 4.81 -3.07 5.83
C ILE A 135 3.48 -3.83 5.76
N SER A 136 2.60 -3.52 6.70
CA SER A 136 1.32 -4.23 6.84
C SER A 136 0.14 -3.28 6.79
N ILE A 137 -0.92 -3.68 6.08
CA ILE A 137 -2.23 -3.03 6.13
C ILE A 137 -3.24 -3.95 6.81
N LYS A 138 -4.07 -3.40 7.69
CA LYS A 138 -5.16 -4.07 8.37
C LYS A 138 -6.49 -3.61 7.78
N LEU A 139 -7.23 -4.55 7.21
CA LEU A 139 -8.51 -4.27 6.56
C LEU A 139 -9.67 -4.23 7.57
N PRO A 140 -10.63 -3.30 7.41
CA PRO A 140 -11.89 -3.34 8.13
C PRO A 140 -12.75 -4.52 7.66
N LEU A 141 -13.56 -5.06 8.57
CA LEU A 141 -14.32 -6.30 8.35
C LEU A 141 -15.83 -6.09 8.38
N GLY A 142 -16.56 -6.88 7.60
CA GLY A 142 -18.01 -6.99 7.68
C GLY A 142 -18.75 -5.74 7.22
N HIS A 143 -18.25 -5.11 6.16
CA HIS A 143 -18.84 -3.94 5.50
C HIS A 143 -19.31 -4.30 4.10
N ALA A 144 -20.36 -3.63 3.64
CA ALA A 144 -20.70 -3.64 2.22
C ALA A 144 -19.59 -2.95 1.41
N PHE A 145 -19.54 -3.22 0.11
CA PHE A 145 -18.44 -2.76 -0.73
C PHE A 145 -18.33 -1.22 -0.78
N ASP A 146 -19.45 -0.52 -0.88
CA ASP A 146 -19.53 0.95 -0.87
C ASP A 146 -19.01 1.56 0.44
N GLU A 147 -19.42 1.00 1.58
CA GLU A 147 -18.89 1.39 2.89
C GLU A 147 -17.39 1.13 3.01
N PHE A 148 -16.94 -0.04 2.53
CA PHE A 148 -15.54 -0.42 2.54
C PHE A 148 -14.70 0.57 1.73
N CYS A 149 -15.12 0.90 0.50
CA CYS A 149 -14.47 1.89 -0.35
C CYS A 149 -14.36 3.24 0.37
N ARG A 150 -15.45 3.69 1.00
CA ARG A 150 -15.48 4.95 1.74
C ARG A 150 -14.45 4.94 2.89
N TYR A 151 -14.48 3.91 3.73
CA TYR A 151 -13.56 3.84 4.87
C TYR A 151 -12.10 3.70 4.45
N MET A 152 -11.82 2.93 3.41
CA MET A 152 -10.45 2.79 2.88
C MET A 152 -9.93 4.13 2.36
N THR A 153 -10.68 4.79 1.47
CA THR A 153 -10.28 6.07 0.87
C THR A 153 -10.13 7.17 1.92
N SER A 154 -11.14 7.39 2.78
CA SER A 154 -11.07 8.41 3.83
C SER A 154 -9.97 8.12 4.84
N GLY A 155 -9.83 6.85 5.28
CA GLY A 155 -8.84 6.48 6.29
C GLY A 155 -7.40 6.64 5.83
N ILE A 156 -7.12 6.38 4.54
CA ILE A 156 -5.80 6.61 3.97
C ILE A 156 -5.50 8.10 3.89
N ILE A 157 -6.39 8.88 3.25
CA ILE A 157 -6.19 10.33 3.03
C ILE A 157 -6.05 11.10 4.35
N GLN A 158 -6.85 10.75 5.35
CA GLN A 158 -6.85 11.44 6.64
C GLN A 158 -5.77 10.91 7.60
N SER A 159 -4.99 9.91 7.20
CA SER A 159 -3.95 9.39 8.08
C SER A 159 -2.86 10.44 8.31
N PRO A 160 -2.37 10.61 9.55
CA PRO A 160 -1.43 11.67 9.93
C PRO A 160 -0.08 11.59 9.21
N THR A 161 0.20 10.49 8.50
CA THR A 161 1.36 10.32 7.63
C THR A 161 1.30 11.26 6.41
N PHE A 162 0.12 11.74 6.01
CA PHE A 162 -0.06 12.68 4.90
C PHE A 162 0.11 14.13 5.35
N GLY A 163 1.34 14.52 5.64
CA GLY A 163 1.76 15.92 5.56
C GLY A 163 2.20 16.23 4.12
N ARG A 164 1.31 16.74 3.28
CA ARG A 164 1.74 17.40 2.03
C ARG A 164 2.56 18.64 2.42
N ILE A 165 3.88 18.57 2.26
CA ILE A 165 4.80 19.72 2.34
C ILE A 165 4.70 20.56 1.07
#